data_AF-A0AAW6FT18-F1
#
_entry.id   AF-A0AAW6FT18-F1
#
_cell.length_a   1.000
_cell.length_b   1.000
_cell.length_c   1.000
_cell.angle_alpha   90.00
_cell.angle_beta   90.00
_cell.angle_gamma   90.00
#
_symmetry.space_group_name_H-M   'P 1'
#
loop_
_entity.id
_entity.type
_entity.pdbx_description
1 polymer ?
#
loop_
_entity_poly.entity_id
_entity_poly.type
_entity_poly.pdbx_seq_one_letter_code
_entity_poly.pdbx_strand_id
1 'polypeptide(L)'
;MIGFQLTGEQANELNLITGTRYMNVEGMLPFENQVAEYVKNTNNHVLYEVTPIYEGDNLVASGVQLEAYSVEDLGQGVQFNVYCYNVQPGITINYANGDSQGTGSCVLSESNNSNQNTSTPAPTPEANGQTVYVSRTGSKYHSNPNCSNMKNPSSMTMEEAQARGLEACKKCY
;
A
#
# COMPACT_ATOMS: atom_id res chain seq x y z
N MET A 1 6.70 -9.64 -13.33
CA MET A 1 5.31 -9.24 -13.66
C MET A 1 5.33 -8.19 -14.77
N ILE A 2 4.89 -8.53 -15.99
CA ILE A 2 4.92 -7.64 -17.15
C ILE A 2 3.50 -7.13 -17.43
N GLY A 3 3.33 -5.82 -17.55
CA GLY A 3 2.04 -5.19 -17.81
C GLY A 3 1.37 -5.67 -19.10
N PHE A 4 0.04 -5.78 -19.05
CA PHE A 4 -0.81 -6.28 -20.15
C PHE A 4 -0.57 -5.55 -21.48
N GLN A 5 -0.17 -4.28 -21.45
CA GLN A 5 0.08 -3.49 -22.65
C GLN A 5 1.32 -3.96 -23.45
N LEU A 6 2.24 -4.71 -22.82
CA LEU A 6 3.46 -5.23 -23.44
C LEU A 6 3.34 -6.71 -23.86
N THR A 7 2.51 -7.52 -23.19
CA THR A 7 2.39 -8.98 -23.44
C THR A 7 1.05 -9.43 -23.99
N GLY A 8 -0.02 -8.68 -23.78
CA GLY A 8 -1.39 -9.11 -24.10
C GLY A 8 -1.91 -10.29 -23.25
N GLU A 9 -1.18 -10.72 -22.22
CA GLU A 9 -1.59 -11.82 -21.34
C GLU A 9 -2.52 -11.34 -20.22
N GLN A 10 -3.79 -11.76 -20.23
CA GLN A 10 -4.66 -11.66 -19.06
C GLN A 10 -4.48 -12.88 -18.13
N ALA A 11 -4.48 -12.62 -16.83
CA ALA A 11 -4.69 -13.62 -15.78
C ALA A 11 -3.74 -14.84 -15.78
N ASN A 12 -2.52 -14.70 -16.29
CA ASN A 12 -1.46 -15.68 -16.04
C ASN A 12 -0.99 -15.56 -14.58
N GLU A 13 -1.25 -16.58 -13.74
CA GLU A 13 -0.93 -16.56 -12.31
C GLU A 13 0.58 -16.40 -12.03
N LEU A 14 1.45 -16.87 -12.93
CA LEU A 14 2.91 -16.65 -12.87
C LEU A 14 3.31 -15.20 -13.19
N ASN A 15 2.36 -14.40 -13.69
CA ASN A 15 2.48 -12.99 -14.02
C ASN A 15 1.58 -12.11 -13.14
N LEU A 16 1.22 -12.55 -11.92
CA LEU A 16 0.43 -11.78 -10.96
C LEU A 16 1.13 -11.73 -9.59
N ILE A 17 1.10 -10.56 -8.94
CA ILE A 17 1.44 -10.36 -7.53
C ILE A 17 0.37 -9.52 -6.83
N THR A 18 0.26 -9.65 -5.51
CA THR A 18 -0.57 -8.75 -4.70
C THR A 18 0.07 -7.35 -4.67
N GLY A 19 -0.46 -6.44 -5.49
CA GLY A 19 0.03 -5.07 -5.67
C GLY A 19 -0.99 -4.01 -5.29
N THR A 20 -0.53 -2.83 -4.86
CA THR A 20 -1.40 -1.67 -4.66
C THR A 20 -1.75 -0.96 -5.97
N ARG A 21 -2.86 -0.21 -5.99
CA ARG A 21 -3.19 0.68 -7.13
C ARG A 21 -2.09 1.71 -7.36
N TYR A 22 -1.52 2.28 -6.30
CA TYR A 22 -0.43 3.26 -6.41
C TYR A 22 0.83 2.65 -7.04
N MET A 23 1.27 1.46 -6.63
CA MET A 23 2.40 0.76 -7.25
C MET A 23 2.14 0.51 -8.75
N ASN A 24 0.95 0.04 -9.10
CA ASN A 24 0.60 -0.27 -10.49
C ASN A 24 0.50 0.99 -11.37
N VAL A 25 -0.21 2.02 -10.92
CA VAL A 25 -0.56 3.21 -11.74
C VAL A 25 0.47 4.33 -11.65
N GLU A 26 1.04 4.59 -10.46
CA GLU A 26 2.03 5.66 -10.29
C GLU A 26 3.46 5.10 -10.31
N GLY A 27 3.66 3.89 -9.80
CA GLY A 27 4.98 3.25 -9.70
C GLY A 27 5.48 2.61 -10.99
N MET A 28 4.64 1.88 -11.73
CA MET A 28 5.04 1.08 -12.91
C MET A 28 4.59 1.68 -14.25
N LEU A 29 3.33 2.12 -14.36
CA LEU A 29 2.74 2.57 -15.63
C LEU A 29 3.56 3.63 -16.41
N PRO A 30 4.25 4.63 -15.79
CA PRO A 30 5.08 5.57 -16.56
C PRO A 30 6.21 4.89 -17.33
N PHE A 31 6.84 3.88 -16.73
CA PHE A 31 7.92 3.10 -17.33
C PHE A 31 7.39 2.13 -18.40
N GLU A 32 6.24 1.49 -18.16
CA GLU A 32 5.56 0.65 -19.15
C GLU A 32 5.18 1.44 -20.41
N ASN A 33 4.64 2.65 -20.24
CA ASN A 33 4.33 3.55 -21.34
C ASN A 33 5.58 3.95 -22.14
N GLN A 34 6.70 4.23 -21.48
CA GLN A 34 7.96 4.57 -22.15
C GLN A 34 8.47 3.40 -23.01
N VAL A 35 8.43 2.17 -22.49
CA VAL A 35 8.79 0.96 -23.25
C VAL A 35 7.84 0.75 -24.43
N ALA A 36 6.53 0.86 -24.20
CA ALA A 36 5.52 0.67 -25.24
C ALA A 36 5.64 1.72 -26.37
N GLU A 37 5.88 2.99 -26.03
CA GLU A 37 6.09 4.05 -27.00
C GLU A 37 7.37 3.83 -27.81
N TYR A 38 8.47 3.43 -27.16
CA TYR A 38 9.72 3.11 -27.85
C TYR A 38 9.53 1.99 -28.89
N VAL A 39 8.98 0.85 -28.47
CA VAL A 39 8.74 -0.31 -29.36
C VAL A 39 7.82 0.08 -30.52
N LYS A 40 6.76 0.84 -30.24
CA LYS A 40 5.81 1.31 -31.26
C LYS A 40 6.41 2.27 -32.28
N ASN A 41 7.27 3.18 -31.85
CA ASN A 41 7.83 4.24 -32.71
C ASN A 41 9.04 3.76 -33.52
N THR A 42 9.80 2.78 -33.00
CA THR A 42 11.05 2.29 -33.63
C THR A 42 10.90 0.92 -34.29
N ASN A 43 9.97 0.09 -33.83
CA ASN A 43 9.89 -1.35 -34.13
C ASN A 43 11.17 -2.12 -33.72
N ASN A 44 11.91 -1.59 -32.73
CA ASN A 44 13.06 -2.24 -32.07
C ASN A 44 12.61 -3.10 -30.88
N HIS A 45 13.55 -3.84 -30.28
CA HIS A 45 13.31 -4.71 -29.14
C HIS A 45 13.85 -4.11 -27.83
N VAL A 46 13.18 -4.43 -26.73
CA VAL A 46 13.59 -4.04 -25.38
C VAL A 46 13.71 -5.32 -24.54
N LEU A 47 14.87 -5.52 -23.93
CA LEU A 47 15.01 -6.47 -22.82
C LEU A 47 14.28 -5.87 -21.62
N TYR A 48 13.24 -6.54 -21.13
CA TYR A 48 12.40 -6.07 -20.04
C TYR A 48 12.30 -7.16 -18.97
N GLU A 49 12.80 -6.88 -17.77
CA GLU A 49 12.80 -7.79 -16.63
C GLU A 49 12.07 -7.16 -15.45
N VAL A 50 11.27 -7.97 -14.75
CA VAL A 50 10.45 -7.49 -13.64
C VAL A 50 10.43 -8.50 -12.50
N THR A 51 11.20 -8.18 -11.46
CA THR A 51 11.55 -9.09 -10.36
C THR A 51 10.91 -8.60 -9.05
N PRO A 52 9.85 -9.27 -8.55
CA PRO A 52 9.25 -8.94 -7.26
C PRO A 52 10.23 -9.20 -6.11
N ILE A 53 10.33 -8.26 -5.16
CA ILE A 53 11.23 -8.36 -4.01
C ILE A 53 10.41 -8.64 -2.75
N TYR A 54 10.76 -9.72 -2.06
CA TYR A 54 10.15 -10.15 -0.80
C TYR A 54 11.16 -9.98 0.34
N GLU A 55 10.69 -9.44 1.46
CA GLU A 55 11.48 -9.30 2.68
C GLU A 55 11.23 -10.49 3.60
N GLY A 56 12.24 -11.36 3.78
CA GLY A 56 12.11 -12.57 4.58
C GLY A 56 11.02 -13.51 4.05
N ASP A 57 10.19 -14.03 4.95
CA ASP A 57 9.12 -14.98 4.64
C ASP A 57 7.76 -14.29 4.32
N ASN A 58 7.77 -13.01 3.94
CA ASN A 58 6.56 -12.24 3.62
C ASN A 58 5.81 -12.80 2.41
N LEU A 59 4.49 -12.95 2.49
CA LEU A 59 3.65 -13.40 1.36
C LEU A 59 3.38 -12.30 0.31
N VAL A 60 3.57 -11.03 0.66
CA VAL A 60 3.42 -9.89 -0.25
C VAL A 60 4.77 -9.22 -0.45
N ALA A 61 5.13 -8.97 -1.72
CA ALA A 61 6.36 -8.26 -2.08
C ALA A 61 6.35 -6.84 -1.52
N SER A 62 7.48 -6.37 -0.99
CA SER A 62 7.64 -4.98 -0.53
C SER A 62 7.79 -3.99 -1.69
N GLY A 63 8.04 -4.51 -2.89
CA GLY A 63 8.10 -3.77 -4.14
C GLY A 63 8.54 -4.65 -5.30
N VAL A 64 8.78 -4.01 -6.43
CA VAL A 64 9.15 -4.66 -7.68
C VAL A 64 10.37 -3.95 -8.26
N GLN A 65 11.41 -4.72 -8.52
CA GLN A 65 12.54 -4.27 -9.32
C GLN A 65 12.14 -4.32 -10.81
N LEU A 66 12.32 -3.20 -11.51
CA LEU A 66 11.91 -3.01 -12.90
C LEU A 66 13.12 -2.60 -13.74
N GLU A 67 13.42 -3.36 -14.79
CA GLU A 67 14.61 -3.17 -15.61
C GLU A 67 14.25 -3.19 -17.09
N ALA A 68 14.79 -2.23 -17.84
CA ALA A 68 14.59 -2.14 -19.28
C ALA A 68 15.85 -1.68 -20.01
N TYR A 69 16.12 -2.28 -21.15
CA TYR A 69 17.25 -1.93 -22.03
C TYR A 69 16.90 -2.15 -23.50
N SER A 70 16.93 -1.08 -24.31
CA SER A 70 16.74 -1.15 -25.76
C SER A 70 17.98 -1.73 -26.45
N VAL A 71 17.79 -2.78 -27.25
CA VAL A 71 18.90 -3.63 -27.72
C VAL A 71 19.62 -3.00 -28.92
N GLU A 72 18.88 -2.52 -29.91
CA GLU A 72 19.40 -2.06 -31.19
C GLU A 72 20.16 -0.72 -31.10
N ASP A 73 19.81 0.14 -30.15
CA ASP A 73 20.44 1.45 -29.93
C ASP A 73 21.36 1.51 -28.70
N LEU A 74 21.62 0.35 -28.09
CA LEU A 74 22.48 0.18 -26.90
C LEU A 74 22.00 0.97 -25.67
N GLY A 75 20.69 1.05 -25.46
CA GLY A 75 20.06 1.74 -24.32
C GLY A 75 19.83 3.24 -24.52
N GLN A 76 20.04 3.78 -25.73
CA GLN A 76 19.85 5.21 -26.00
C GLN A 76 18.38 5.64 -25.96
N GLY A 77 17.44 4.78 -26.37
CA GLY A 77 16.01 5.06 -26.30
C GLY A 77 15.38 4.68 -24.96
N VAL A 78 15.73 3.49 -24.43
CA VAL A 78 15.23 2.99 -23.14
C VAL A 78 16.37 2.35 -22.36
N GLN A 79 16.72 2.96 -21.23
CA GLN A 79 17.58 2.33 -20.24
C GLN A 79 17.13 2.77 -18.84
N PHE A 80 16.66 1.82 -18.02
CA PHE A 80 16.40 2.06 -16.60
C PHE A 80 16.52 0.80 -15.76
N ASN A 81 16.81 1.01 -14.48
CA ASN A 81 16.73 0.03 -13.39
C ASN A 81 16.13 0.82 -12.21
N VAL A 82 14.91 0.49 -11.80
CA VAL A 82 14.13 1.23 -10.80
C VAL A 82 13.38 0.31 -9.86
N TYR A 83 13.15 0.78 -8.63
CA TYR A 83 12.39 0.03 -7.62
C TYR A 83 11.02 0.67 -7.38
N CYS A 84 9.96 -0.06 -7.74
CA CYS A 84 8.56 0.34 -7.58
C CYS A 84 8.03 -0.17 -6.23
N TYR A 85 7.89 0.72 -5.24
CA TYR A 85 7.42 0.35 -3.89
C TYR A 85 5.95 -0.12 -3.88
N ASN A 86 5.66 -1.24 -3.21
CA ASN A 86 4.31 -1.80 -3.07
C ASN A 86 3.50 -1.13 -1.94
N VAL A 87 3.48 0.21 -1.95
CA VAL A 87 2.85 1.05 -0.92
C VAL A 87 1.60 1.72 -1.44
N GLN A 88 0.72 2.19 -0.57
CA GLN A 88 -0.46 2.97 -0.94
C GLN A 88 -0.66 4.12 0.07
N PRO A 89 -0.64 5.39 -0.36
CA PRO A 89 -0.89 6.52 0.53
C PRO A 89 -2.19 6.35 1.34
N GLY A 90 -2.09 6.50 2.66
CA GLY A 90 -3.20 6.34 3.61
C GLY A 90 -3.47 4.90 4.07
N ILE A 91 -2.93 3.88 3.41
CA ILE A 91 -3.14 2.47 3.74
C ILE A 91 -1.88 1.88 4.40
N THR A 92 -2.06 1.16 5.51
CA THR A 92 -1.03 0.31 6.10
C THR A 92 -1.24 -1.12 5.59
N ILE A 93 -0.16 -1.78 5.15
CA ILE A 93 -0.18 -3.14 4.58
C ILE A 93 0.61 -4.06 5.50
N ASN A 94 0.06 -5.22 5.80
CA ASN A 94 0.76 -6.31 6.46
C ASN A 94 1.38 -7.23 5.40
N TYR A 95 2.65 -7.03 5.07
CA TYR A 95 3.33 -7.80 4.03
C TYR A 95 3.46 -9.30 4.36
N ALA A 96 3.37 -9.68 5.65
CA ALA A 96 3.47 -11.08 6.06
C ALA A 96 2.25 -11.92 5.63
N ASN A 97 1.04 -11.35 5.60
CA ASN A 97 -0.20 -12.08 5.31
C ASN A 97 -1.09 -11.46 4.21
N GLY A 98 -0.82 -10.23 3.78
CA GLY A 98 -1.58 -9.52 2.74
C GLY A 98 -2.78 -8.70 3.23
N ASP A 99 -3.04 -8.63 4.53
CA ASP A 99 -4.07 -7.73 5.07
C ASP A 99 -3.71 -6.26 4.86
N SER A 100 -4.72 -5.40 4.73
CA SER A 100 -4.51 -3.95 4.66
C SER A 100 -5.56 -3.18 5.46
N GLN A 101 -5.16 -2.05 6.03
CA GLN A 101 -6.01 -1.20 6.87
C GLN A 101 -5.90 0.26 6.45
N GLY A 102 -7.06 0.90 6.25
CA GLY A 102 -7.14 2.33 5.98
C GLY A 102 -6.93 3.16 7.24
N THR A 103 -5.84 3.93 7.28
CA THR A 103 -5.74 5.05 8.21
C THR A 103 -6.71 6.12 7.70
N GLY A 104 -7.63 6.60 8.54
CA GLY A 104 -8.81 7.40 8.16
C GLY A 104 -8.58 8.81 7.59
N SER A 105 -7.61 8.99 6.69
CA SER A 105 -7.39 10.20 5.90
C SER A 105 -6.94 9.82 4.49
N CYS A 106 -7.92 9.44 3.66
CA CYS A 106 -7.74 9.33 2.22
C CYS A 106 -7.64 10.74 1.61
N VAL A 107 -6.44 11.33 1.62
CA VAL A 107 -6.12 12.47 0.75
C VAL A 107 -5.96 11.96 -0.69
N LEU A 108 -7.09 11.68 -1.33
CA LEU A 108 -7.20 11.60 -2.77
C LEU A 108 -7.19 13.04 -3.30
N SER A 109 -6.04 13.49 -3.79
CA SER A 109 -5.95 14.74 -4.56
C SER A 109 -6.37 14.50 -6.02
N GLU A 110 -7.63 14.12 -6.22
CA GLU A 110 -8.29 14.16 -7.52
C GLU A 110 -9.45 15.17 -7.46
N SER A 111 -9.44 16.12 -8.38
CA SER A 111 -10.33 17.28 -8.37
C SER A 111 -11.76 16.93 -8.79
N ASN A 112 -12.73 17.60 -8.13
CA ASN A 112 -14.14 17.78 -8.53
C ASN A 112 -15.17 16.67 -8.21
N ASN A 113 -15.75 16.80 -7.01
CA ASN A 113 -17.17 17.11 -6.79
C ASN A 113 -18.26 16.15 -7.35
N SER A 114 -18.85 15.32 -6.46
CA SER A 114 -20.29 15.36 -6.15
C SER A 114 -20.68 14.48 -4.95
N ASN A 115 -21.75 14.88 -4.23
CA ASN A 115 -22.35 14.21 -3.07
C ASN A 115 -22.75 12.74 -3.31
N GLN A 116 -22.69 11.90 -2.26
CA GLN A 116 -23.89 11.37 -1.54
C GLN A 116 -23.51 10.54 -0.29
N ASN A 117 -24.51 10.19 0.54
CA ASN A 117 -24.39 9.84 1.96
C ASN A 117 -24.31 8.33 2.30
N THR A 118 -23.68 8.03 3.44
CA THR A 118 -24.00 6.95 4.44
C THR A 118 -24.14 5.47 4.02
N SER A 119 -23.35 4.59 4.66
CA SER A 119 -23.82 3.72 5.79
C SER A 119 -22.82 2.59 6.14
N THR A 120 -22.57 2.38 7.43
CA THR A 120 -21.89 1.18 7.99
C THR A 120 -22.80 -0.05 7.93
N PRO A 121 -22.27 -1.29 7.93
CA PRO A 121 -22.24 -2.03 9.21
C PRO A 121 -21.03 -2.96 9.44
N ALA A 122 -20.71 -3.18 10.72
CA ALA A 122 -19.95 -4.33 11.28
C ALA A 122 -20.97 -5.38 11.84
N PRO A 123 -20.66 -6.59 12.37
CA PRO A 123 -19.44 -6.96 13.14
C PRO A 123 -18.83 -8.41 13.02
N THR A 124 -17.59 -8.50 13.54
CA THR A 124 -16.75 -9.57 14.21
C THR A 124 -17.33 -10.96 14.63
N PRO A 125 -16.54 -11.92 15.22
CA PRO A 125 -15.16 -11.92 15.77
C PRO A 125 -14.21 -12.96 15.09
N GLU A 126 -13.02 -13.39 15.56
CA GLU A 126 -12.16 -13.23 16.78
C GLU A 126 -10.64 -13.16 16.32
N ALA A 127 -9.54 -13.20 17.10
CA ALA A 127 -9.29 -13.45 18.53
C ALA A 127 -8.22 -12.53 19.18
N ASN A 128 -8.57 -11.98 20.34
CA ASN A 128 -7.73 -11.54 21.48
C ASN A 128 -6.40 -10.79 21.26
N GLY A 129 -6.52 -9.51 20.88
CA GLY A 129 -5.66 -8.44 21.41
C GLY A 129 -6.54 -7.21 21.72
N GLN A 130 -6.62 -6.76 22.97
CA GLN A 130 -7.57 -5.69 23.35
C GLN A 130 -6.99 -4.31 23.00
N THR A 131 -7.34 -3.79 21.82
CA THR A 131 -6.89 -2.46 21.35
C THR A 131 -7.44 -1.33 22.23
N VAL A 132 -6.56 -0.42 22.65
CA VAL A 132 -6.87 0.75 23.46
C VAL A 132 -6.38 2.04 22.79
N TYR A 133 -7.03 3.16 23.10
CA TYR A 133 -6.75 4.46 22.52
C TYR A 133 -6.09 5.39 23.55
N VAL A 134 -5.02 6.07 23.15
CA VAL A 134 -4.23 6.98 24.00
C VAL A 134 -4.16 8.37 23.39
N SER A 135 -4.11 9.42 24.22
CA SER A 135 -3.89 10.80 23.77
C SER A 135 -2.40 11.10 23.65
N ARG A 136 -2.03 11.93 22.66
CA ARG A 136 -0.65 12.41 22.47
C ARG A 136 0.01 13.03 23.72
N THR A 137 -0.80 13.56 24.65
CA THR A 137 -0.35 14.22 25.88
C THR A 137 -1.01 13.66 27.15
N GLY A 138 -1.72 12.53 27.06
CA GLY A 138 -2.51 11.97 28.17
C GLY A 138 -1.82 10.80 28.86
N SER A 139 -1.88 10.75 30.19
CA SER A 139 -1.36 9.63 31.01
C SER A 139 -2.34 8.45 31.12
N LYS A 140 -3.31 8.33 30.20
CA LYS A 140 -4.43 7.38 30.29
C LYS A 140 -4.76 6.73 28.96
N TYR A 141 -5.22 5.48 29.05
CA TYR A 141 -5.77 4.73 27.91
C TYR A 141 -7.30 4.62 28.02
N HIS A 142 -7.95 4.49 26.86
CA HIS A 142 -9.39 4.62 26.66
C HIS A 142 -9.89 3.48 25.76
N SER A 143 -11.05 2.89 26.06
CA SER A 143 -11.66 1.84 25.21
C SER A 143 -12.32 2.42 23.95
N ASN A 144 -12.59 3.72 23.93
CA ASN A 144 -13.32 4.43 22.89
C ASN A 144 -12.52 5.66 22.43
N PRO A 145 -12.28 5.85 21.12
CA PRO A 145 -11.47 6.95 20.59
C PRO A 145 -12.10 8.33 20.85
N ASN A 146 -13.42 8.41 21.05
CA ASN A 146 -14.15 9.65 21.29
C ASN A 146 -14.27 10.02 22.78
N CYS A 147 -13.65 9.27 23.69
CA CYS A 147 -13.73 9.56 25.12
C CYS A 147 -13.12 10.94 25.45
N SER A 148 -13.85 11.76 26.22
CA SER A 148 -13.41 13.07 26.70
C SER A 148 -12.96 14.07 25.61
N ASN A 149 -13.59 14.04 24.42
CA ASN A 149 -13.28 14.93 23.29
C ASN A 149 -11.81 14.87 22.83
N MET A 150 -11.20 13.69 22.94
CA MET A 150 -9.82 13.43 22.54
C MET A 150 -9.63 13.66 21.04
N LYS A 151 -8.77 14.62 20.67
CA LYS A 151 -8.44 14.90 19.26
C LYS A 151 -7.22 14.08 18.86
N ASN A 152 -7.32 13.39 17.72
CA ASN A 152 -6.27 12.56 17.12
C ASN A 152 -5.72 11.48 18.09
N PRO A 153 -6.57 10.54 18.56
CA PRO A 153 -6.13 9.43 19.39
C PRO A 153 -5.20 8.48 18.63
N SER A 154 -4.19 7.95 19.30
CA SER A 154 -3.37 6.83 18.78
C SER A 154 -3.88 5.52 19.37
N SER A 155 -3.99 4.47 18.57
CA SER A 155 -4.32 3.12 19.04
C SER A 155 -3.07 2.31 19.34
N MET A 156 -3.10 1.50 20.40
CA MET A 156 -2.08 0.49 20.72
C MET A 156 -2.68 -0.66 21.54
N THR A 157 -1.91 -1.71 21.85
CA THR A 157 -2.42 -2.81 22.69
C THR A 157 -2.56 -2.39 24.16
N MET A 158 -3.44 -3.05 24.91
CA MET A 158 -3.61 -2.82 26.34
C MET A 158 -2.32 -3.09 27.11
N GLU A 159 -1.59 -4.13 26.70
CA GLU A 159 -0.31 -4.55 27.26
C GLU A 159 0.76 -3.46 27.09
N GLU A 160 0.90 -2.89 25.90
CA GLU A 160 1.84 -1.78 25.66
C GLU A 160 1.43 -0.49 26.41
N ALA A 161 0.13 -0.22 26.52
CA ALA A 161 -0.35 0.93 27.27
C ALA A 161 0.00 0.82 28.77
N GLN A 162 -0.16 -0.37 29.35
CA GLN A 162 0.26 -0.65 30.73
C GLN A 162 1.79 -0.64 30.90
N ALA A 163 2.54 -1.20 29.94
CA ALA A 163 4.00 -1.15 29.93
C ALA A 163 4.55 0.29 29.86
N ARG A 164 3.80 1.21 29.24
CA ARG A 164 4.08 2.66 29.22
C ARG A 164 3.59 3.42 30.46
N GLY A 165 3.06 2.71 31.46
CA GLY A 165 2.57 3.30 32.72
C GLY A 165 1.29 4.12 32.58
N LEU A 166 0.47 3.88 31.54
CA LEU A 166 -0.80 4.58 31.34
C LEU A 166 -1.92 3.92 32.16
N GLU A 167 -2.76 4.74 32.81
CA GLU A 167 -3.88 4.25 33.61
C GLU A 167 -5.18 4.13 32.80
N ALA A 168 -6.09 3.24 33.22
CA ALA A 168 -7.42 3.16 32.63
C ALA A 168 -8.23 4.46 32.85
N CYS A 169 -8.91 4.94 31.81
CA CYS A 169 -9.81 6.08 31.92
C CYS A 169 -11.17 5.69 32.52
N LYS A 170 -11.43 6.09 33.78
CA LYS A 170 -12.68 5.91 34.57
C LYS A 170 -14.02 6.37 33.93
N LYS A 171 -14.02 6.80 32.66
CA LYS A 171 -15.21 7.19 31.88
C LYS A 171 -15.54 6.21 30.75
N CYS A 172 -14.60 5.34 30.38
CA CYS A 172 -14.78 4.32 29.35
C CYS A 172 -14.17 2.96 29.73
N TYR A 173 -13.63 2.86 30.94
CA TYR A 173 -13.32 1.67 31.72
C TYR A 173 -13.87 1.86 33.14
#